data_AF-A0A0M3Q9R3-F1
#
_entry.id   AF-A0A0M3Q9R3-F1
#
_cell.length_a   1.000
_cell.length_b   1.000
_cell.length_c   1.000
_cell.angle_alpha   90.00
_cell.angle_beta   90.00
_cell.angle_gamma   90.00
#
_symmetry.space_group_name_H-M   'P 1'
#
loop_
_entity.id
_entity.type
_entity.pdbx_description
1 polymer ?
#
loop_
_entity_poly.entity_id
_entity_poly.type
_entity_poly.pdbx_seq_one_letter_code
_entity_poly.pdbx_strand_id
1 'polypeptide(L)'
;MAFLHFGSELKRFGRGKLPPLGFVVVMLLPLLFGGVFVSAYYDPIGGLAKLPVAVVNQDEGELDAGAQVVENLLEQDSIKFIEVSAEEAREGINDGTYYFGIEIPKNFSDSVASVTSDSPAPATVNAVFNNSNGFIASMLGNQVVKTVVETMDSEFGVRIVDNMLVGFSTLGDGMNQAAEGATTLSDGVGSANDGAVQLADGAVTLRDGIASANEGAQSLADGASQLDTGLGSAATGSQTLADGLSSLSAGTAQLGQGATQVSDGVSQLVDQVAPLTAYVPDINWA
;
A
#
# COMPACT_ATOMS: atom_id res chain seq x y z
N MET A 1 98.54 -46.05 30.70
CA MET A 1 98.03 -44.69 30.43
C MET A 1 98.68 -44.17 29.15
N ALA A 2 97.94 -44.15 28.04
CA ALA A 2 98.35 -43.43 26.84
C ALA A 2 97.37 -42.27 26.68
N PHE A 3 97.76 -41.10 27.21
CA PHE A 3 96.99 -39.88 27.06
C PHE A 3 97.01 -39.48 25.58
N LEU A 4 95.83 -39.41 24.98
CA LEU A 4 95.62 -38.86 23.65
C LEU A 4 96.10 -37.41 23.63
N HIS A 5 97.25 -37.15 23.00
CA HIS A 5 97.78 -35.81 22.76
C HIS A 5 96.98 -35.11 21.66
N PHE A 6 95.74 -34.70 21.97
CA PHE A 6 94.88 -33.91 21.07
C PHE A 6 95.52 -32.56 20.67
N GLY A 7 96.47 -32.06 21.47
CA GLY A 7 97.12 -30.76 21.26
C GLY A 7 98.18 -30.72 20.15
N SER A 8 98.76 -31.85 19.75
CA SER A 8 99.83 -31.87 18.72
C SER A 8 99.30 -32.04 17.29
N GLU A 9 98.16 -32.70 17.10
CA GLU A 9 97.52 -32.85 15.78
C GLU A 9 96.77 -31.58 15.33
N LEU A 10 96.16 -30.84 16.27
CA LEU A 10 95.50 -29.56 15.98
C LEU A 10 96.48 -28.51 15.39
N LYS A 11 97.76 -28.56 15.80
CA LYS A 11 98.82 -27.68 15.25
C LYS A 11 99.20 -28.01 13.81
N ARG A 12 98.93 -29.22 13.29
CA ARG A 12 99.13 -29.54 11.86
C ARG A 12 98.06 -28.88 10.99
N PHE A 13 96.84 -28.73 11.49
CA PHE A 13 95.77 -27.99 10.81
C PHE A 13 96.02 -26.47 10.73
N GLY A 14 96.93 -25.92 11.53
CA GLY A 14 97.32 -24.50 11.48
C GLY A 14 98.40 -24.17 10.45
N ARG A 15 99.01 -25.15 9.77
CA ARG A 15 100.10 -24.93 8.80
C ARG A 15 99.63 -25.17 7.37
N GLY A 16 99.56 -24.09 6.59
CA GLY A 16 99.05 -24.07 5.23
C GLY A 16 97.69 -23.36 5.13
N LYS A 17 97.34 -22.85 3.94
CA LYS A 17 96.11 -22.07 3.76
C LYS A 17 94.83 -22.92 3.68
N LEU A 18 94.94 -24.21 3.35
CA LEU A 18 93.79 -25.08 3.05
C LEU A 18 93.09 -25.69 4.28
N PRO A 19 93.80 -26.26 5.28
CA PRO A 19 93.14 -26.89 6.43
C PRO A 19 92.33 -25.94 7.35
N PRO A 20 92.77 -24.70 7.67
CA PRO A 20 91.96 -23.78 8.46
C PRO A 20 90.74 -23.26 7.69
N LEU A 21 90.84 -23.16 6.35
CA LEU A 21 89.72 -22.79 5.49
C LEU A 21 88.62 -23.86 5.51
N GLY A 22 88.99 -25.14 5.50
CA GLY A 22 88.04 -26.26 5.63
C GLY A 22 87.27 -26.23 6.94
N PHE A 23 87.93 -25.89 8.06
CA PHE A 23 87.28 -25.80 9.37
C PHE A 23 86.32 -24.61 9.46
N VAL A 24 86.68 -23.47 8.87
CA VAL A 24 85.79 -22.31 8.73
C VAL A 24 84.57 -22.66 7.90
N VAL A 25 84.74 -23.35 6.77
CA VAL A 25 83.61 -23.81 5.94
C VAL A 25 82.70 -24.76 6.72
N VAL A 26 83.25 -25.70 7.49
CA VAL A 26 82.46 -26.63 8.32
C VAL A 26 81.73 -25.94 9.47
N MET A 27 82.28 -24.87 10.04
CA MET A 27 81.57 -24.05 11.05
C MET A 27 80.54 -23.11 10.43
N LEU A 28 80.80 -22.61 9.22
CA LEU A 28 79.88 -21.74 8.51
C LEU A 28 78.69 -22.51 7.94
N LEU A 29 78.84 -23.79 7.56
CA LEU A 29 77.75 -24.56 6.94
C LEU A 29 76.51 -24.69 7.85
N PRO A 30 76.63 -25.05 9.15
CA PRO A 30 75.51 -25.04 10.10
C PRO A 30 74.99 -23.64 10.43
N LEU A 31 75.85 -22.61 10.46
CA LEU A 31 75.45 -21.22 10.69
C LEU A 31 74.68 -20.64 9.50
N LEU A 32 75.05 -21.01 8.27
CA LEU A 32 74.37 -20.61 7.05
C LEU A 32 73.02 -21.32 6.96
N PHE A 33 72.98 -22.62 7.23
CA PHE A 33 71.73 -23.37 7.28
C PHE A 33 70.80 -22.87 8.41
N GLY A 34 71.34 -22.66 9.62
CA GLY A 34 70.60 -22.12 10.75
C GLY A 34 70.16 -20.67 10.53
N GLY A 35 70.97 -19.84 9.87
CA GLY A 35 70.62 -18.46 9.53
C GLY A 35 69.48 -18.39 8.51
N VAL A 36 69.51 -19.22 7.46
CA VAL A 36 68.40 -19.35 6.50
C VAL A 36 67.14 -19.87 7.20
N PHE A 37 67.27 -20.87 8.07
CA PHE A 37 66.13 -21.45 8.80
C PHE A 37 65.50 -20.47 9.80
N VAL A 38 66.31 -19.74 10.57
CA VAL A 38 65.82 -18.70 11.50
C VAL A 38 65.22 -17.54 10.72
N SER A 39 65.79 -17.13 9.59
CA SER A 39 65.18 -16.12 8.72
C SER A 39 63.82 -16.56 8.17
N ALA A 40 63.69 -17.83 7.78
CA ALA A 40 62.43 -18.40 7.31
C ALA A 40 61.38 -18.52 8.43
N TYR A 41 61.79 -18.72 9.68
CA TYR A 41 60.89 -18.77 10.84
C TYR A 41 60.58 -17.41 11.46
N TYR A 42 61.44 -16.40 11.25
CA TYR A 42 61.23 -15.04 11.75
C TYR A 42 60.15 -14.31 10.95
N ASP A 43 60.07 -14.59 9.64
CA ASP A 43 59.04 -14.05 8.76
C ASP A 43 58.54 -15.09 7.74
N PRO A 44 57.83 -16.14 8.20
CA PRO A 44 57.32 -17.19 7.32
C PRO A 44 56.20 -16.69 6.40
N ILE A 45 55.61 -15.52 6.70
CA ILE A 45 54.44 -14.96 6.04
C ILE A 45 54.78 -13.74 5.16
N GLY A 46 55.86 -13.00 5.42
CA GLY A 46 56.29 -11.87 4.56
C GLY A 46 56.77 -12.28 3.17
N GLY A 47 56.99 -13.58 2.94
CA GLY A 47 57.14 -14.15 1.60
C GLY A 47 55.83 -14.30 0.81
N LEU A 48 54.66 -14.26 1.47
CA LEU A 48 53.35 -14.44 0.83
C LEU A 48 53.00 -13.30 -0.14
N ALA A 49 53.44 -12.08 0.14
CA ALA A 49 53.29 -10.92 -0.75
C ALA A 49 53.99 -11.09 -2.12
N LYS A 50 54.81 -12.14 -2.27
CA LYS A 50 55.48 -12.50 -3.52
C LYS A 50 54.92 -13.76 -4.18
N LEU A 51 53.93 -14.43 -3.57
CA LEU A 51 53.35 -15.64 -4.15
C LEU A 51 52.37 -15.24 -5.26
N PRO A 52 52.68 -15.56 -6.52
CA PRO A 52 51.75 -15.34 -7.62
C PRO A 52 50.59 -16.34 -7.49
N VAL A 53 49.39 -15.81 -7.31
CA VAL A 53 48.14 -16.58 -7.29
C VAL A 53 47.35 -16.24 -8.55
N ALA A 54 47.06 -17.23 -9.37
CA ALA A 54 46.22 -17.04 -10.54
C ALA A 54 44.77 -16.86 -10.10
N VAL A 55 44.09 -15.84 -10.61
CA VAL A 55 42.65 -15.64 -10.44
C VAL A 55 42.00 -15.79 -11.80
N VAL A 56 41.00 -16.66 -11.88
CA VAL A 56 40.25 -16.93 -13.10
C VAL A 56 38.81 -16.57 -12.83
N ASN A 57 38.28 -15.61 -13.60
CA ASN A 57 36.87 -15.29 -13.57
C ASN A 57 36.14 -15.96 -14.74
N GLN A 58 35.25 -16.91 -14.44
CA GLN A 58 34.35 -17.48 -15.43
C GLN A 58 32.90 -17.05 -15.21
N ASP A 59 32.64 -16.17 -14.24
CA ASP A 59 31.30 -15.68 -13.93
C ASP A 59 30.63 -15.03 -15.16
N GLU A 60 29.40 -15.45 -15.44
CA GLU A 60 28.60 -14.99 -16.59
C GLU A 60 27.26 -14.38 -16.14
N GLY A 61 27.05 -14.21 -14.82
CA GLY A 61 25.80 -13.69 -14.26
C GLY A 61 25.60 -12.19 -14.51
N GLU A 62 24.35 -11.74 -14.36
CA GLU A 62 23.94 -10.35 -14.65
C GLU A 62 24.42 -9.35 -13.58
N LEU A 63 24.57 -9.83 -12.34
CA LEU A 63 25.30 -9.10 -11.31
C LEU A 63 26.79 -9.30 -11.60
N ASP A 64 27.58 -8.24 -11.77
CA ASP A 64 29.04 -8.35 -11.92
C ASP A 64 29.72 -8.70 -10.57
N ALA A 65 29.22 -9.71 -9.83
CA ALA A 65 29.73 -10.05 -8.50
C ALA A 65 31.07 -10.78 -8.59
N GLY A 66 31.29 -11.61 -9.62
CA GLY A 66 32.58 -12.24 -9.86
C GLY A 66 33.66 -11.20 -10.16
N ALA A 67 33.37 -10.22 -11.00
CA ALA A 67 34.29 -9.13 -11.33
C ALA A 67 34.66 -8.28 -10.10
N GLN A 68 33.69 -7.96 -9.23
CA GLN A 68 33.93 -7.24 -7.97
C GLN A 68 34.86 -8.03 -7.03
N VAL A 69 34.72 -9.36 -6.96
CA VAL A 69 35.64 -10.19 -6.17
C VAL A 69 37.05 -10.15 -6.75
N VAL A 70 37.22 -10.24 -8.07
CA VAL A 70 38.54 -10.14 -8.71
C VAL A 70 39.19 -8.78 -8.44
N GLU A 71 38.45 -7.69 -8.64
CA GLU A 71 38.93 -6.33 -8.39
C GLU A 71 39.45 -6.18 -6.96
N ASN A 72 38.64 -6.60 -5.97
CA ASN A 72 39.03 -6.57 -4.55
C ASN A 72 40.25 -7.44 -4.23
N LEU A 73 40.41 -8.59 -4.90
CA LEU A 73 41.58 -9.44 -4.72
C LEU A 73 42.83 -8.79 -5.31
N LEU A 74 42.75 -8.19 -6.49
CA LEU A 74 43.87 -7.51 -7.14
C LEU A 74 44.37 -6.29 -6.36
N GLU A 75 43.51 -5.64 -5.57
CA GLU A 75 43.87 -4.51 -4.70
C GLU A 75 44.61 -4.92 -3.41
N GLN A 76 44.70 -6.22 -3.07
CA GLN A 76 45.35 -6.65 -1.83
C GLN A 76 46.89 -6.67 -1.94
N ASP A 77 47.56 -5.90 -1.07
CA ASP A 77 49.03 -5.87 -1.00
C ASP A 77 49.64 -7.11 -0.33
N SER A 78 48.85 -7.89 0.40
CA SER A 78 49.30 -9.03 1.19
C SER A 78 49.60 -10.27 0.34
N ILE A 79 48.98 -10.40 -0.84
CA ILE A 79 49.09 -11.54 -1.76
C ILE A 79 49.06 -11.02 -3.19
N LYS A 80 49.97 -11.49 -4.04
CA LYS A 80 50.02 -11.07 -5.45
C LYS A 80 49.02 -11.88 -6.29
N PHE A 81 47.78 -11.40 -6.33
CA PHE A 81 46.77 -11.92 -7.25
C PHE A 81 47.03 -11.44 -8.68
N ILE A 82 46.85 -12.32 -9.65
CA ILE A 82 47.04 -12.04 -11.07
C ILE A 82 45.86 -12.65 -11.82
N GLU A 83 45.03 -11.80 -12.41
CA GLU A 83 43.93 -12.26 -13.26
C GLU A 83 44.50 -12.85 -14.56
N VAL A 84 44.09 -14.07 -14.89
CA VAL A 84 44.55 -14.81 -16.06
C VAL A 84 43.42 -15.64 -16.66
N SER A 85 43.61 -16.12 -17.89
CA SER A 85 42.67 -17.08 -18.49
C SER A 85 42.71 -18.43 -17.77
N ALA A 86 41.62 -19.20 -17.86
CA ALA A 86 41.56 -20.55 -17.28
C ALA A 86 42.68 -21.47 -17.80
N GLU A 87 43.05 -21.34 -19.08
CA GLU A 87 44.11 -22.12 -19.70
C GLU A 87 45.50 -21.70 -19.17
N GLU A 88 45.75 -20.39 -19.08
CA GLU A 88 47.00 -19.84 -18.53
C GLU A 88 47.17 -20.17 -17.05
N ALA A 89 46.10 -20.12 -16.26
CA ALA A 89 46.13 -20.59 -14.88
C ALA A 89 46.53 -22.07 -14.82
N ARG A 90 45.92 -22.91 -15.65
CA ARG A 90 46.20 -24.35 -15.67
C ARG A 90 47.65 -24.66 -16.05
N GLU A 91 48.16 -24.02 -17.10
CA GLU A 91 49.56 -24.18 -17.52
C GLU A 91 50.52 -23.64 -16.47
N GLY A 92 50.28 -22.43 -15.97
CA GLY A 92 51.13 -21.76 -15.00
C GLY A 92 51.13 -22.41 -13.61
N ILE A 93 50.05 -23.08 -13.20
CA ILE A 93 50.01 -23.90 -11.99
C ILE A 93 50.83 -25.19 -12.18
N ASN A 94 50.81 -25.76 -13.39
CA ASN A 94 51.56 -26.97 -13.71
C ASN A 94 53.07 -26.74 -13.80
N ASP A 95 53.49 -25.63 -14.40
CA ASP A 95 54.92 -25.28 -14.56
C ASP A 95 55.52 -24.54 -13.34
N GLY A 96 54.67 -24.13 -12.38
CA GLY A 96 55.08 -23.47 -11.14
C GLY A 96 55.17 -21.94 -11.23
N THR A 97 54.73 -21.34 -12.34
CA THR A 97 54.52 -19.89 -12.46
C THR A 97 53.54 -19.36 -11.43
N TYR A 98 52.46 -20.11 -11.15
CA TYR A 98 51.49 -19.82 -10.08
C TYR A 98 51.52 -20.94 -9.04
N TYR A 99 51.41 -20.57 -7.77
CA TYR A 99 51.41 -21.57 -6.69
C TYR A 99 50.10 -22.36 -6.62
N PHE A 100 48.99 -21.68 -6.89
CA PHE A 100 47.64 -22.23 -7.03
C PHE A 100 46.77 -21.21 -7.78
N GLY A 101 45.60 -21.67 -8.22
CA GLY A 101 44.59 -20.86 -8.87
C GLY A 101 43.32 -20.75 -8.03
N ILE A 102 42.66 -19.61 -8.13
CA ILE A 102 41.33 -19.36 -7.61
C ILE A 102 40.42 -19.17 -8.82
N GLU A 103 39.36 -19.98 -8.91
CA GLU A 103 38.43 -19.95 -10.02
C GLU A 103 37.03 -19.59 -9.52
N ILE A 104 36.50 -18.49 -10.05
CA ILE A 104 35.13 -18.05 -9.85
C ILE A 104 34.27 -18.73 -10.93
N PRO A 105 33.33 -19.61 -10.55
CA PRO A 105 32.53 -20.37 -11.51
C PRO A 105 31.46 -19.50 -12.20
N LYS A 106 30.95 -19.98 -13.34
CA LYS A 106 29.94 -19.30 -14.18
C LYS A 106 28.68 -18.84 -13.45
N ASN A 107 28.23 -19.60 -12.46
CA ASN A 107 26.99 -19.36 -11.71
C ASN A 107 27.20 -18.56 -10.42
N PHE A 108 28.38 -17.96 -10.24
CA PHE A 108 28.74 -17.28 -9.00
C PHE A 108 27.77 -16.14 -8.70
N SER A 109 27.56 -15.24 -9.65
CA SER A 109 26.69 -14.08 -9.46
C SER A 109 25.22 -14.41 -9.34
N ASP A 110 24.76 -15.46 -10.03
CA ASP A 110 23.40 -15.98 -9.83
C ASP A 110 23.20 -16.49 -8.40
N SER A 111 24.23 -17.12 -7.83
CA SER A 111 24.21 -17.65 -6.47
C SER A 111 24.25 -16.51 -5.44
N VAL A 112 25.03 -15.44 -5.68
CA VAL A 112 24.99 -14.21 -4.88
C VAL A 112 23.62 -13.52 -4.95
N ALA A 113 23.00 -13.45 -6.14
CA ALA A 113 21.67 -12.86 -6.34
C ALA A 113 20.55 -13.68 -5.66
N SER A 114 20.73 -15.00 -5.57
CA SER A 114 19.72 -15.91 -5.01
C SER A 114 19.44 -15.72 -3.52
N VAL A 115 20.26 -14.94 -2.80
CA VAL A 115 20.11 -14.71 -1.35
C VAL A 115 18.75 -14.08 -1.00
N THR A 116 18.18 -13.27 -1.89
CA THR A 116 16.85 -12.67 -1.72
C THR A 116 15.71 -13.49 -2.34
N SER A 117 16.02 -14.69 -2.85
CA SER A 117 15.03 -15.59 -3.46
C SER A 117 14.50 -16.61 -2.46
N ASP A 118 13.43 -17.33 -2.85
CA ASP A 118 12.85 -18.41 -2.06
C ASP A 118 13.75 -19.67 -1.96
N SER A 119 14.86 -19.73 -2.71
CA SER A 119 15.78 -20.88 -2.74
C SER A 119 17.23 -20.42 -2.89
N PRO A 120 17.85 -19.94 -1.81
CA PRO A 120 19.22 -19.43 -1.86
C PRO A 120 20.23 -20.55 -2.13
N ALA A 121 21.17 -20.27 -3.03
CA ALA A 121 22.30 -21.13 -3.36
C ALA A 121 23.60 -20.52 -2.84
N PRO A 122 24.52 -21.31 -2.27
CA PRO A 122 25.81 -20.79 -1.81
C PRO A 122 26.68 -20.39 -3.01
N ALA A 123 27.22 -19.17 -2.98
CA ALA A 123 28.27 -18.78 -3.92
C ALA A 123 29.57 -19.49 -3.56
N THR A 124 30.10 -20.29 -4.48
CA THR A 124 31.32 -21.09 -4.26
C THR A 124 32.47 -20.55 -5.09
N VAL A 125 33.69 -20.67 -4.55
CA VAL A 125 34.93 -20.40 -5.28
C VAL A 125 35.78 -21.68 -5.27
N ASN A 126 36.33 -22.05 -6.42
CA ASN A 126 37.14 -23.25 -6.57
C ASN A 126 38.63 -22.92 -6.41
N ALA A 127 39.37 -23.79 -5.74
CA ALA A 127 40.81 -23.66 -5.62
C ALA A 127 41.51 -24.79 -6.38
N VAL A 128 42.38 -24.43 -7.31
CA VAL A 128 43.10 -25.35 -8.19
C VAL A 128 44.56 -25.43 -7.76
N PHE A 129 45.01 -26.63 -7.39
CA PHE A 129 46.36 -26.86 -6.87
C PHE A 129 47.14 -27.84 -7.74
N ASN A 130 48.45 -27.64 -7.84
CA ASN A 130 49.37 -28.66 -8.34
C ASN A 130 49.92 -29.50 -7.19
N ASN A 131 49.35 -30.68 -6.99
CA ASN A 131 49.73 -31.57 -5.89
C ASN A 131 51.15 -32.18 -6.04
N SER A 132 51.81 -31.97 -7.18
CA SER A 132 53.20 -32.35 -7.41
C SER A 132 54.18 -31.38 -6.74
N ASN A 133 53.75 -30.14 -6.47
CA ASN A 133 54.56 -29.08 -5.84
C ASN A 133 54.60 -29.13 -4.29
N GLY A 134 53.95 -30.14 -3.69
CA GLY A 134 54.13 -30.51 -2.27
C GLY A 134 53.16 -29.86 -1.28
N PHE A 135 53.19 -30.39 -0.04
CA PHE A 135 52.27 -30.09 1.08
C PHE A 135 52.18 -28.61 1.47
N ILE A 136 53.25 -27.83 1.27
CA ILE A 136 53.32 -26.41 1.66
C ILE A 136 52.41 -25.54 0.79
N ALA A 137 52.28 -25.85 -0.52
CA ALA A 137 51.41 -25.09 -1.43
C ALA A 137 49.93 -25.25 -1.05
N SER A 138 49.51 -26.46 -0.70
CA SER A 138 48.14 -26.73 -0.23
C SER A 138 47.86 -26.09 1.12
N MET A 139 48.82 -26.09 2.05
CA MET A 139 48.65 -25.45 3.37
C MET A 139 48.51 -23.94 3.25
N LEU A 140 49.37 -23.29 2.45
CA LEU A 140 49.33 -21.85 2.24
C LEU A 140 48.08 -21.42 1.45
N GLY A 141 47.73 -22.14 0.37
CA GLY A 141 46.54 -21.79 -0.39
C GLY A 141 45.24 -22.00 0.38
N ASN A 142 45.15 -22.98 1.28
CA ASN A 142 43.99 -23.08 2.19
C ASN A 142 43.84 -21.84 3.09
N GLN A 143 44.94 -21.25 3.53
CA GLN A 143 44.90 -20.00 4.32
C GLN A 143 44.46 -18.81 3.46
N VAL A 144 44.91 -18.74 2.21
CA VAL A 144 44.49 -17.70 1.25
C VAL A 144 43.01 -17.84 0.88
N VAL A 145 42.54 -19.06 0.60
CA VAL A 145 41.12 -19.34 0.31
C VAL A 145 40.24 -18.93 1.49
N LYS A 146 40.70 -19.19 2.72
CA LYS A 146 40.01 -18.73 3.93
C LYS A 146 39.89 -17.21 3.99
N THR A 147 40.97 -16.48 3.69
CA THR A 147 40.94 -15.01 3.61
C THR A 147 39.99 -14.51 2.52
N VAL A 148 39.99 -15.13 1.34
CA VAL A 148 39.07 -14.79 0.24
C VAL A 148 37.61 -14.95 0.67
N VAL A 149 37.27 -16.08 1.31
CA VAL A 149 35.93 -16.33 1.84
C VAL A 149 35.55 -15.32 2.93
N GLU A 150 36.46 -15.01 3.86
CA GLU A 150 36.22 -14.02 4.92
C GLU A 150 35.97 -12.60 4.37
N THR A 151 36.70 -12.18 3.33
CA THR A 151 36.47 -10.89 2.66
C THR A 151 35.11 -10.85 1.98
N MET A 152 34.73 -11.93 1.29
CA MET A 152 33.44 -12.04 0.63
C MET A 152 32.28 -11.98 1.63
N ASP A 153 32.37 -12.71 2.76
CA ASP A 153 31.35 -12.72 3.81
C ASP A 153 31.12 -11.32 4.41
N SER A 154 32.18 -10.53 4.58
CA SER A 154 32.09 -9.15 5.07
C SER A 154 31.39 -8.22 4.08
N GLU A 155 31.74 -8.30 2.80
CA GLU A 155 31.19 -7.42 1.75
C GLU A 155 29.71 -7.70 1.47
N PHE A 156 29.38 -8.97 1.19
CA PHE A 156 28.01 -9.35 0.86
C PHE A 156 27.11 -9.35 2.10
N GLY A 157 27.65 -9.68 3.27
CA GLY A 157 26.91 -9.66 4.55
C GLY A 157 26.35 -8.28 4.89
N VAL A 158 27.13 -7.20 4.70
CA VAL A 158 26.68 -5.82 4.96
C VAL A 158 25.56 -5.41 4.00
N ARG A 159 25.70 -5.71 2.70
CA ARG A 159 24.68 -5.39 1.68
C ARG A 159 23.33 -6.06 1.97
N ILE A 160 23.35 -7.29 2.50
CA ILE A 160 22.12 -8.00 2.88
C ILE A 160 21.39 -7.25 4.00
N VAL A 161 22.10 -6.82 5.04
CA VAL A 161 21.51 -6.10 6.17
C VAL A 161 20.92 -4.75 5.72
N ASP A 162 21.62 -4.02 4.84
CA ASP A 162 21.13 -2.76 4.29
C ASP A 162 19.85 -2.96 3.46
N ASN A 163 19.82 -3.97 2.59
CA ASN A 163 18.63 -4.30 1.80
C ASN A 163 17.46 -4.73 2.69
N MET A 164 17.72 -5.50 3.75
CA MET A 164 16.70 -5.84 4.73
C MET A 164 16.15 -4.61 5.45
N LEU A 165 17.02 -3.65 5.83
CA LEU A 165 16.59 -2.41 6.48
C LEU A 165 15.71 -1.56 5.55
N VAL A 166 16.07 -1.44 4.28
CA VAL A 166 15.23 -0.79 3.25
C VAL A 166 13.89 -1.52 3.09
N GLY A 167 13.92 -2.86 3.06
CA GLY A 167 12.72 -3.68 3.00
C GLY A 167 11.79 -3.44 4.20
N PHE A 168 12.33 -3.33 5.42
CA PHE A 168 11.56 -3.01 6.62
C PHE A 168 10.99 -1.59 6.59
N SER A 169 11.75 -0.60 6.11
CA SER A 169 11.23 0.76 5.92
C SER A 169 10.06 0.77 4.95
N THR A 170 10.22 0.11 3.81
CA THR A 170 9.17 0.00 2.78
C THR A 170 7.91 -0.70 3.32
N LEU A 171 8.10 -1.75 4.11
CA LEU A 171 7.00 -2.43 4.79
C LEU A 171 6.31 -1.50 5.80
N GLY A 172 7.09 -0.72 6.56
CA GLY A 172 6.57 0.29 7.49
C GLY A 172 5.72 1.34 6.78
N ASP A 173 6.18 1.85 5.64
CA ASP A 173 5.43 2.81 4.82
C ASP A 173 4.14 2.19 4.27
N GLY A 174 4.19 0.94 3.79
CA GLY A 174 3.01 0.21 3.34
C GLY A 174 1.99 -0.02 4.46
N MET A 175 2.45 -0.32 5.67
CA MET A 175 1.60 -0.46 6.86
C MET A 175 0.96 0.86 7.28
N ASN A 176 1.69 1.98 7.20
CA ASN A 176 1.14 3.31 7.45
C ASN A 176 0.06 3.66 6.43
N GLN A 177 0.31 3.41 5.14
CA GLN A 177 -0.68 3.64 4.09
C GLN A 177 -1.93 2.77 4.28
N ALA A 178 -1.78 1.52 4.72
CA ALA A 178 -2.90 0.66 5.05
C ALA A 178 -3.71 1.20 6.25
N ALA A 179 -3.05 1.74 7.28
CA ALA A 179 -3.71 2.35 8.42
C ALA A 179 -4.47 3.63 8.06
N GLU A 180 -3.91 4.47 7.19
CA GLU A 180 -4.58 5.66 6.65
C GLU A 180 -5.80 5.28 5.80
N GLY A 181 -5.66 4.25 4.96
CA GLY A 181 -6.78 3.70 4.18
C GLY A 181 -7.90 3.15 5.07
N ALA A 182 -7.56 2.45 6.15
CA ALA A 182 -8.52 1.94 7.12
C ALA A 182 -9.25 3.08 7.86
N THR A 183 -8.54 4.16 8.20
CA THR A 183 -9.15 5.36 8.83
C THR A 183 -10.13 6.01 7.86
N THR A 184 -9.73 6.22 6.60
CA THR A 184 -10.59 6.79 5.56
C THR A 184 -11.85 5.94 5.34
N LEU A 185 -11.72 4.61 5.34
CA LEU A 185 -12.85 3.70 5.24
C LEU A 185 -13.80 3.82 6.45
N SER A 186 -13.25 3.90 7.65
CA SER A 186 -14.04 4.11 8.88
C SER A 186 -14.85 5.41 8.83
N ASP A 187 -14.22 6.52 8.40
CA ASP A 187 -14.89 7.81 8.26
C ASP A 187 -15.97 7.77 7.18
N GLY A 188 -15.71 7.07 6.07
CA GLY A 188 -16.70 6.82 5.02
C GLY A 188 -17.91 6.02 5.53
N VAL A 189 -17.69 4.99 6.35
CA VAL A 189 -18.77 4.22 7.00
C VAL A 189 -19.58 5.10 7.96
N GLY A 190 -18.92 5.96 8.75
CA GLY A 190 -19.60 6.93 9.61
C GLY A 190 -20.51 7.87 8.81
N SER A 191 -19.98 8.45 7.73
CA SER A 191 -20.73 9.34 6.84
C SER A 191 -21.94 8.64 6.18
N ALA A 192 -21.76 7.38 5.76
CA ALA A 192 -22.84 6.57 5.19
C ALA A 192 -23.94 6.27 6.22
N ASN A 193 -23.56 5.99 7.47
CA ASN A 193 -24.51 5.78 8.56
C ASN A 193 -25.32 7.07 8.84
N ASP A 194 -24.66 8.22 8.90
CA ASP A 194 -25.34 9.51 9.12
C ASP A 194 -26.32 9.82 7.98
N GLY A 195 -25.93 9.55 6.73
CA GLY A 195 -26.82 9.66 5.58
C GLY A 195 -28.02 8.71 5.66
N ALA A 196 -27.84 7.49 6.14
CA ALA A 196 -28.93 6.54 6.34
C ALA A 196 -29.92 7.00 7.43
N VAL A 197 -29.42 7.59 8.53
CA VAL A 197 -30.27 8.19 9.57
C VAL A 197 -31.09 9.36 9.00
N GLN A 198 -30.45 10.26 8.27
CA GLN A 198 -31.16 11.39 7.63
C GLN A 198 -32.23 10.92 6.65
N LEU A 199 -31.96 9.86 5.88
CA LEU A 199 -32.93 9.28 4.97
C LEU A 199 -34.12 8.67 5.72
N ALA A 200 -33.88 7.99 6.85
CA ALA A 200 -34.93 7.44 7.69
C ALA A 200 -35.83 8.54 8.28
N ASP A 201 -35.23 9.62 8.79
CA ASP A 201 -35.96 10.78 9.32
C ASP A 201 -36.79 11.48 8.23
N GLY A 202 -36.22 11.61 7.02
CA GLY A 202 -36.92 12.12 5.85
C GLY A 202 -38.11 11.24 5.45
N ALA A 203 -37.98 9.92 5.53
CA ALA A 203 -39.07 8.98 5.24
C ALA A 203 -40.20 9.08 6.27
N VAL A 204 -39.88 9.27 7.56
CA VAL A 204 -40.86 9.52 8.62
C VAL A 204 -41.61 10.83 8.35
N THR A 205 -40.87 11.90 8.04
CA THR A 205 -41.47 13.21 7.71
C THR A 205 -42.40 13.13 6.51
N LEU A 206 -42.00 12.40 5.46
CA LEU A 206 -42.82 12.19 4.27
C LEU A 206 -44.09 11.41 4.60
N ARG A 207 -43.99 10.33 5.38
CA ARG A 207 -45.14 9.54 5.81
C ARG A 207 -46.15 10.40 6.58
N ASP A 208 -45.67 11.21 7.51
CA ASP A 208 -46.51 12.07 8.33
C ASP A 208 -47.17 13.16 7.47
N GLY A 209 -46.44 13.73 6.51
CA GLY A 209 -47.00 14.67 5.52
C GLY A 209 -48.08 14.04 4.63
N ILE A 210 -47.91 12.79 4.21
CA ILE A 210 -48.93 12.04 3.46
C ILE A 210 -50.19 11.82 4.31
N ALA A 211 -50.03 11.51 5.60
CA ALA A 211 -51.15 11.35 6.52
C ALA A 211 -51.95 12.66 6.66
N SER A 212 -51.27 13.79 6.90
CA SER A 212 -51.92 15.09 6.97
C SER A 212 -52.60 15.50 5.65
N ALA A 213 -51.98 15.21 4.50
CA ALA A 213 -52.59 15.47 3.20
C ALA A 213 -53.88 14.65 3.00
N ASN A 214 -53.90 13.40 3.46
CA ASN A 214 -55.08 12.53 3.39
C ASN A 214 -56.22 13.04 4.30
N GLU A 215 -55.90 13.49 5.52
CA GLU A 215 -56.87 14.13 6.42
C GLU A 215 -57.46 15.42 5.83
N GLY A 216 -56.61 16.24 5.20
CA GLY A 216 -57.04 17.44 4.49
C GLY A 216 -57.96 17.11 3.30
N ALA A 217 -57.65 16.07 2.54
CA ALA A 217 -58.49 15.61 1.43
C ALA A 217 -59.86 15.11 1.90
N GLN A 218 -59.91 14.37 3.02
CA GLN A 218 -61.18 13.95 3.63
C GLN A 218 -62.01 15.15 4.10
N SER A 219 -61.38 16.11 4.79
CA SER A 219 -62.05 17.34 5.24
C SER A 219 -62.61 18.16 4.08
N LEU A 220 -61.88 18.22 2.96
CA LEU A 220 -62.34 18.88 1.73
C LEU A 220 -63.54 18.15 1.11
N ALA A 221 -63.52 16.82 1.08
CA ALA A 221 -64.63 16.01 0.57
C ALA A 221 -65.90 16.20 1.42
N ASP A 222 -65.75 16.20 2.75
CA ASP A 222 -66.85 16.46 3.67
C ASP A 222 -67.43 17.87 3.48
N GLY A 223 -66.57 18.88 3.36
CA GLY A 223 -66.98 20.26 3.08
C GLY A 223 -67.72 20.40 1.74
N ALA A 224 -67.26 19.70 0.70
CA ALA A 224 -67.93 19.67 -0.60
C ALA A 224 -69.32 19.01 -0.51
N SER A 225 -69.46 17.92 0.26
CA SER A 225 -70.75 17.27 0.49
C SER A 225 -71.73 18.16 1.27
N GLN A 226 -71.23 18.92 2.25
CA GLN A 226 -72.05 19.88 2.99
C GLN A 226 -72.50 21.04 2.09
N LEU A 227 -71.61 21.55 1.24
CA LEU A 227 -71.93 22.59 0.27
C LEU A 227 -73.01 22.12 -0.72
N ASP A 228 -72.87 20.92 -1.27
CA ASP A 228 -73.87 20.32 -2.17
C ASP A 228 -75.25 20.21 -1.51
N THR A 229 -75.29 19.73 -0.26
CA THR A 229 -76.52 19.67 0.54
C THR A 229 -77.14 21.05 0.77
N GLY A 230 -76.31 22.05 1.07
CA GLY A 230 -76.73 23.44 1.26
C GLY A 230 -77.30 24.05 -0.02
N LEU A 231 -76.66 23.79 -1.17
CA LEU A 231 -77.14 24.23 -2.49
C LEU A 231 -78.48 23.57 -2.83
N GLY A 232 -78.67 22.28 -2.56
CA GLY A 232 -79.96 21.60 -2.74
C GLY A 232 -81.08 22.18 -1.87
N SER A 233 -80.75 22.54 -0.62
CA SER A 233 -81.69 23.20 0.30
C SER A 233 -82.07 24.61 -0.20
N ALA A 234 -81.09 25.39 -0.66
CA ALA A 234 -81.30 26.73 -1.21
C ALA A 234 -82.13 26.71 -2.49
N ALA A 235 -81.91 25.72 -3.37
CA ALA A 235 -82.71 25.51 -4.58
C ALA A 235 -84.18 25.21 -4.22
N THR A 236 -84.41 24.32 -3.25
CA THR A 236 -85.76 23.98 -2.75
C THR A 236 -86.46 25.19 -2.14
N GLY A 237 -85.75 25.98 -1.32
CA GLY A 237 -86.29 27.21 -0.73
C GLY A 237 -86.63 28.27 -1.78
N SER A 238 -85.80 28.39 -2.82
CA SER A 238 -86.05 29.31 -3.94
C SER A 238 -87.29 28.91 -4.74
N GLN A 239 -87.50 27.60 -4.98
CA GLN A 239 -88.72 27.10 -5.61
C GLN A 239 -89.96 27.40 -4.74
N THR A 240 -89.88 27.15 -3.44
CA THR A 240 -90.97 27.42 -2.49
C THR A 240 -91.34 28.90 -2.48
N LEU A 241 -90.33 29.79 -2.49
CA LEU A 241 -90.55 31.24 -2.56
C LEU A 241 -91.22 31.64 -3.88
N ALA A 242 -90.77 31.09 -5.01
CA ALA A 242 -91.37 31.34 -6.32
C ALA A 242 -92.84 30.92 -6.37
N ASP A 243 -93.17 29.74 -5.83
CA ASP A 243 -94.55 29.23 -5.76
C ASP A 243 -95.42 30.11 -4.85
N GLY A 244 -94.86 30.56 -3.72
CA GLY A 244 -95.53 31.51 -2.80
C GLY A 244 -95.80 32.87 -3.44
N LEU A 245 -94.84 33.42 -4.19
CA LEU A 245 -95.01 34.67 -4.94
C LEU A 245 -96.07 34.53 -6.04
N SER A 246 -96.11 33.39 -6.74
CA SER A 246 -97.16 33.09 -7.72
C SER A 246 -98.55 33.07 -7.07
N SER A 247 -98.66 32.40 -5.92
CA SER A 247 -99.91 32.33 -5.14
C SER A 247 -100.36 33.71 -4.64
N LEU A 248 -99.43 34.54 -4.15
CA LEU A 248 -99.69 35.91 -3.74
C LEU A 248 -100.17 36.78 -4.92
N SER A 249 -99.53 36.65 -6.08
CA SER A 249 -99.95 37.34 -7.30
C SER A 249 -101.38 36.96 -7.72
N ALA A 250 -101.75 35.68 -7.60
CA ALA A 250 -103.11 35.22 -7.89
C ALA A 250 -104.12 35.78 -6.88
N GLY A 251 -103.81 35.73 -5.57
CA GLY A 251 -104.68 36.24 -4.52
C GLY A 251 -104.88 37.76 -4.59
N THR A 252 -103.83 38.53 -4.93
CA THR A 252 -103.94 39.97 -5.14
C THR A 252 -104.79 40.31 -6.37
N ALA A 253 -104.70 39.53 -7.45
CA ALA A 253 -105.59 39.68 -8.60
C ALA A 253 -107.06 39.40 -8.24
N GLN A 254 -107.34 38.36 -7.44
CA GLN A 254 -108.69 38.07 -6.94
C GLN A 254 -109.22 39.18 -6.02
N LEU A 255 -108.40 39.71 -5.11
CA LEU A 255 -108.77 40.83 -4.25
C LEU A 255 -109.12 42.07 -5.08
N GLY A 256 -108.32 42.36 -6.11
CA GLY A 256 -108.60 43.45 -7.06
C GLY A 256 -109.96 43.27 -7.75
N GLN A 257 -110.27 42.08 -8.24
CA GLN A 257 -111.58 41.76 -8.84
C GLN A 257 -112.73 41.93 -7.86
N GLY A 258 -112.57 41.47 -6.61
CA GLY A 258 -113.57 41.64 -5.56
C GLY A 258 -113.79 43.10 -5.18
N ALA A 259 -112.73 43.90 -5.11
CA ALA A 259 -112.82 45.34 -4.87
C ALA A 259 -113.59 46.06 -6.00
N THR A 260 -113.36 45.70 -7.26
CA THR A 260 -114.14 46.20 -8.40
C THR A 260 -115.62 45.84 -8.25
N GLN A 261 -115.95 44.58 -7.92
CA GLN A 261 -117.34 44.15 -7.71
C GLN A 261 -118.04 44.92 -6.58
N VAL A 262 -117.34 45.18 -5.46
CA VAL A 262 -117.88 45.98 -4.35
C VAL A 262 -118.11 47.42 -4.81
N SER A 263 -117.15 48.03 -5.52
CA SER A 263 -117.29 49.38 -6.08
C SER A 263 -118.50 49.49 -7.01
N ASP A 264 -118.69 48.51 -7.89
CA ASP A 264 -119.82 48.45 -8.82
C ASP A 264 -121.14 48.32 -8.05
N GLY A 265 -121.20 47.44 -7.04
CA GLY A 265 -122.38 47.27 -6.19
C GLY A 265 -122.74 48.51 -5.37
N VAL A 266 -121.74 49.23 -4.83
CA VAL A 266 -121.95 50.51 -4.16
C VAL A 266 -122.48 51.56 -5.13
N SER A 267 -121.92 51.65 -6.34
CA SER A 267 -122.41 52.57 -7.38
C SER A 267 -123.87 52.29 -7.73
N GLN A 268 -124.21 51.01 -7.93
CA GLN A 268 -125.59 50.59 -8.19
C GLN A 268 -126.54 50.93 -7.04
N LEU A 269 -126.11 50.79 -5.78
CA LEU A 269 -126.90 51.18 -4.61
C LEU A 269 -127.13 52.69 -4.57
N VAL A 270 -126.09 53.49 -4.81
CA VAL A 270 -126.18 54.95 -4.87
C VAL A 270 -127.19 55.37 -5.94
N ASP A 271 -127.12 54.78 -7.13
CA ASP A 271 -128.06 55.03 -8.23
C ASP A 271 -129.51 54.69 -7.87
N GLN A 272 -129.73 53.65 -7.05
CA GLN A 272 -131.07 53.27 -6.56
C GLN A 272 -131.59 54.16 -5.43
N VAL A 273 -130.71 54.66 -4.56
CA VAL A 273 -131.10 55.49 -3.41
C VAL A 273 -131.32 56.96 -3.80
N ALA A 274 -130.57 57.47 -4.79
CA ALA A 274 -130.69 58.85 -5.27
C ALA A 274 -132.13 59.29 -5.67
N PRO A 275 -132.96 58.49 -6.37
CA PRO A 275 -134.34 58.88 -6.66
C PRO A 275 -135.28 58.79 -5.43
N LEU A 276 -134.94 58.00 -4.41
CA LEU A 276 -135.76 57.88 -3.18
C LEU A 276 -135.62 59.12 -2.28
N THR A 277 -134.43 59.72 -2.21
CA THR A 277 -134.22 60.96 -1.45
C THR A 277 -134.90 62.16 -2.10
N ALA A 278 -135.10 62.15 -3.42
CA ALA A 278 -135.94 63.12 -4.12
C ALA A 278 -137.46 62.95 -3.83
N TYR A 279 -137.87 61.84 -3.21
CA TYR A 279 -139.27 61.51 -2.91
C TYR A 279 -139.64 61.66 -1.43
N VAL A 280 -138.76 62.16 -0.56
CA VAL A 280 -139.11 62.50 0.83
C VAL A 280 -139.94 63.79 0.80
N PRO A 281 -141.25 63.75 1.09
CA PRO A 281 -142.04 64.96 1.23
C PRO A 281 -141.60 65.68 2.51
N ASP A 282 -141.56 67.01 2.52
CA ASP A 282 -141.44 67.79 3.76
C ASP A 282 -142.53 67.36 4.74
N ILE A 283 -142.19 66.50 5.71
CA ILE A 283 -143.12 66.11 6.77
C ILE A 283 -143.11 67.27 7.78
N ASN A 284 -143.93 68.26 7.49
CA ASN A 284 -144.32 69.32 8.43
C ASN A 284 -145.18 68.69 9.54
N TRP A 285 -144.57 68.36 10.68
CA TRP A 285 -145.31 68.00 11.89
C TRP A 285 -145.76 69.29 12.59
N ALA A 286 -146.94 69.79 12.18
CA ALA A 286 -147.72 70.79 12.91
C ALA A 286 -148.59 70.11 13.98
#